data_AF-A0A929JWT0-F1
#
_entry.id   AF-A0A929JWT0-F1
#
_cell.length_a   1.000
_cell.length_b   1.000
_cell.length_c   1.000
_cell.angle_alpha   90.00
_cell.angle_beta   90.00
_cell.angle_gamma   90.00
#
_symmetry.space_group_name_H-M   'P 1'
#
loop_
_entity.id
_entity.type
_entity.pdbx_description
1 polymer ?
#
loop_
_entity_poly.entity_id
_entity_poly.type
_entity_poly.pdbx_seq_one_letter_code
_entity_poly.pdbx_strand_id
1 'polypeptide(L)'
;MATNSRLPQTEALIQKSIAELSDFLEFVPAEEHHNWLRQLHSHYSEKFLQDNNRIWSTASILIPLSLAGLATVKDAPPLSVIPIALASISLMLFWVIFAEHHRAFQNRSSAYIQAIERHIHIHFVPGKADGHPITKIGNVQTIRWAMFYLIVLIWTLALVFSAL
;
A
#
# COMPACT_ATOMS: atom_id res chain seq x y z
N MET A 1 -9.95 19.53 8.33
CA MET A 1 -10.76 18.60 9.14
C MET A 1 -11.28 17.51 8.21
N ALA A 2 -10.49 16.44 7.99
CA ALA A 2 -10.91 15.34 7.13
C ALA A 2 -11.76 14.38 7.98
N THR A 3 -13.05 14.32 7.71
CA THR A 3 -13.95 13.33 8.30
C THR A 3 -13.42 11.93 7.98
N ASN A 4 -13.33 11.09 9.01
CA ASN A 4 -12.72 9.76 8.97
C ASN A 4 -13.66 8.76 8.25
N SER A 5 -13.97 9.02 6.97
CA SER A 5 -14.94 8.28 6.13
C SER A 5 -14.50 6.86 5.77
N ARG A 6 -13.40 6.36 6.33
CA ARG A 6 -12.85 5.02 6.07
C ARG A 6 -13.32 3.96 7.06
N LEU A 7 -13.69 4.34 8.28
CA LEU A 7 -14.22 3.42 9.28
C LEU A 7 -15.47 2.64 8.80
N PRO A 8 -16.43 3.24 8.05
CA PRO A 8 -17.60 2.52 7.57
C PRO A 8 -17.27 1.42 6.56
N GLN A 9 -16.29 1.66 5.69
CA GLN A 9 -15.91 0.69 4.65
C GLN A 9 -15.11 -0.48 5.21
N THR A 10 -14.24 -0.24 6.19
CA THR A 10 -13.47 -1.30 6.84
C THR A 10 -14.36 -2.22 7.66
N GLU A 11 -15.30 -1.68 8.45
CA GLU A 11 -16.20 -2.52 9.24
C GLU A 11 -17.15 -3.32 8.35
N ALA A 12 -17.67 -2.73 7.26
CA ALA A 12 -18.51 -3.47 6.30
C ALA A 12 -17.75 -4.65 5.66
N LEU A 13 -16.46 -4.47 5.33
CA LEU A 13 -15.61 -5.56 4.82
C LEU A 13 -15.39 -6.65 5.88
N ILE A 14 -15.15 -6.27 7.14
CA ILE A 14 -14.98 -7.23 8.23
C ILE A 14 -16.25 -8.04 8.44
N GLN A 15 -17.42 -7.39 8.52
CA GLN A 15 -18.70 -8.08 8.69
C GLN A 15 -18.99 -9.03 7.54
N LYS A 16 -18.70 -8.61 6.30
CA LYS A 16 -18.80 -9.49 5.13
C LYS A 16 -17.87 -10.70 5.25
N SER A 17 -16.60 -10.49 5.64
CA SER A 17 -15.65 -11.59 5.85
C SER A 17 -16.05 -12.53 6.99
N ILE A 18 -16.68 -12.03 8.05
CA ILE A 18 -17.24 -12.86 9.12
C ILE A 18 -18.36 -13.76 8.57
N ALA A 19 -19.31 -13.19 7.81
CA ALA A 19 -20.40 -13.95 7.22
C ALA A 19 -19.88 -15.05 6.28
N GLU A 20 -18.95 -14.71 5.38
CA GLU A 20 -18.32 -15.69 4.48
C GLU A 20 -17.58 -16.79 5.26
N LEU A 21 -16.86 -16.42 6.32
CA LEU A 21 -16.15 -17.40 7.17
C LEU A 21 -17.12 -18.36 7.87
N SER A 22 -18.22 -17.83 8.41
CA SER A 22 -19.28 -18.63 9.03
C SER A 22 -19.87 -19.63 8.06
N ASP A 23 -20.20 -19.22 6.83
CA ASP A 23 -20.71 -20.11 5.79
C ASP A 23 -19.69 -21.24 5.48
N PHE A 24 -18.39 -20.92 5.39
CA PHE A 24 -17.36 -21.94 5.15
C PHE A 24 -17.20 -22.92 6.30
N LEU A 25 -17.35 -22.46 7.55
CA LEU A 25 -17.19 -23.31 8.74
C LEU A 25 -18.28 -24.37 8.86
N GLU A 26 -19.46 -24.17 8.26
CA GLU A 26 -20.52 -25.19 8.19
C GLU A 26 -20.07 -26.45 7.44
N PHE A 27 -19.07 -26.33 6.54
CA PHE A 27 -18.53 -27.44 5.75
C PHE A 27 -17.28 -28.08 6.34
N VAL A 28 -16.72 -27.53 7.41
CA VAL A 28 -15.52 -28.07 8.09
C VAL A 28 -15.96 -28.87 9.32
N PRO A 29 -15.42 -30.07 9.58
CA PRO A 29 -15.70 -30.80 10.81
C PRO A 29 -15.33 -29.98 12.05
N ALA A 30 -16.17 -30.03 13.10
CA ALA A 30 -16.01 -29.20 14.29
C ALA A 30 -14.64 -29.40 14.98
N GLU A 31 -14.11 -30.63 15.00
CA GLU A 31 -12.78 -30.93 15.53
C GLU A 31 -11.63 -30.26 14.75
N GLU A 32 -11.84 -29.89 13.49
CA GLU A 32 -10.82 -29.29 12.63
C GLU A 32 -10.89 -27.76 12.54
N HIS A 33 -11.98 -27.14 13.01
CA HIS A 33 -12.25 -25.69 12.92
C HIS A 33 -11.05 -24.85 13.36
N HIS A 34 -10.48 -25.16 14.51
CA HIS A 34 -9.39 -24.37 15.09
C HIS A 34 -8.11 -24.44 14.25
N ASN A 35 -7.76 -25.63 13.76
CA ASN A 35 -6.58 -25.82 12.93
C ASN A 35 -6.76 -25.15 11.56
N TRP A 36 -7.94 -25.29 10.98
CA TRP A 36 -8.30 -24.64 9.72
C TRP A 36 -8.23 -23.11 9.83
N LEU A 37 -8.82 -22.53 10.88
CA LEU A 37 -8.78 -21.08 11.14
C LEU A 37 -7.35 -20.57 11.34
N ARG A 38 -6.48 -21.34 12.03
CA ARG A 38 -5.06 -20.99 12.17
C ARG A 38 -4.30 -21.01 10.85
N GLN A 39 -4.56 -22.00 9.99
CA GLN A 39 -3.95 -22.06 8.67
C GLN A 39 -4.42 -20.89 7.80
N LEU A 40 -5.72 -20.60 7.81
CA LEU A 40 -6.31 -19.49 7.07
C LEU A 40 -5.75 -18.14 7.55
N HIS A 41 -5.64 -17.95 8.87
CA HIS A 41 -5.02 -16.77 9.47
C HIS A 41 -3.57 -16.61 9.02
N SER A 42 -2.78 -17.69 9.05
CA SER A 42 -1.38 -17.68 8.63
C SER A 42 -1.24 -17.32 7.15
N HIS A 43 -2.09 -17.90 6.30
CA HIS A 43 -2.14 -17.61 4.87
C HIS A 43 -2.43 -16.13 4.58
N TYR A 44 -3.48 -15.56 5.19
CA TYR A 44 -3.81 -14.14 4.97
C TYR A 44 -2.77 -13.19 5.57
N SER A 45 -2.16 -13.56 6.70
CA SER A 45 -1.07 -12.80 7.31
C SER A 45 0.15 -12.74 6.39
N GLU A 46 0.54 -13.88 5.83
CA GLU A 46 1.64 -13.95 4.86
C GLU A 46 1.33 -13.11 3.62
N LYS A 47 0.12 -13.24 3.06
CA LYS A 47 -0.32 -12.47 1.90
C LYS A 47 -0.29 -10.96 2.16
N PHE A 48 -0.72 -10.52 3.33
CA PHE A 48 -0.66 -9.11 3.74
C PHE A 48 0.80 -8.58 3.74
N LEU A 49 1.73 -9.36 4.29
CA LEU A 49 3.15 -9.01 4.32
C LEU A 49 3.77 -9.03 2.91
N GLN A 50 3.44 -10.02 2.08
CA GLN A 50 3.90 -10.08 0.70
C GLN A 50 3.44 -8.87 -0.11
N ASP A 51 2.17 -8.46 0.01
CA ASP A 51 1.67 -7.26 -0.66
C ASP A 51 2.37 -5.99 -0.15
N ASN A 52 2.66 -5.92 1.16
CA ASN A 52 3.41 -4.79 1.71
C ASN A 52 4.82 -4.72 1.10
N ASN A 53 5.51 -5.86 1.05
CA ASN A 53 6.85 -5.95 0.51
C ASN A 53 6.88 -5.58 -0.97
N ARG A 54 5.87 -5.98 -1.76
CA ARG A 54 5.73 -5.59 -3.19
C ARG A 54 5.63 -4.08 -3.37
N ILE A 55 4.83 -3.40 -2.55
CA ILE A 55 4.69 -1.92 -2.62
C ILE A 55 6.06 -1.24 -2.44
N TRP A 56 6.80 -1.65 -1.41
CA TRP A 56 8.07 -1.01 -1.06
C TRP A 56 9.24 -1.44 -1.94
N SER A 57 9.28 -2.69 -2.41
CA SER A 57 10.30 -3.16 -3.35
C SER A 57 10.14 -2.52 -4.72
N THR A 58 8.91 -2.33 -5.20
CA THR A 58 8.67 -1.54 -6.41
C THR A 58 9.04 -0.08 -6.19
N ALA A 59 8.75 0.49 -5.01
CA ALA A 59 9.13 1.86 -4.67
C ALA A 59 10.64 2.08 -4.75
N SER A 60 11.43 1.15 -4.20
CA SER A 60 12.89 1.28 -4.15
C SER A 60 13.56 1.26 -5.53
N ILE A 61 12.86 0.78 -6.57
CA ILE A 61 13.32 0.81 -7.95
C ILE A 61 12.79 2.05 -8.68
N LEU A 62 11.47 2.30 -8.59
CA LEU A 62 10.82 3.33 -9.38
C LEU A 62 11.17 4.75 -8.92
N ILE A 63 11.34 4.97 -7.61
CA ILE A 63 11.68 6.30 -7.10
C ILE A 63 13.08 6.74 -7.58
N PRO A 64 14.17 5.98 -7.38
CA PRO A 64 15.47 6.37 -7.93
C PRO A 64 15.44 6.51 -9.45
N LEU A 65 14.76 5.60 -10.17
CA LEU A 65 14.66 5.66 -11.63
C LEU A 65 13.94 6.94 -12.11
N SER A 66 12.91 7.38 -11.39
CA SER A 66 12.23 8.66 -11.69
C SER A 66 13.10 9.89 -11.47
N LEU A 67 14.17 9.77 -10.68
CA LEU A 67 15.12 10.86 -10.40
C LEU A 67 16.40 10.75 -11.24
N ALA A 68 16.66 9.62 -11.89
CA ALA A 68 17.90 9.38 -12.65
C ALA A 68 18.13 10.42 -13.76
N GLY A 69 17.05 10.89 -14.39
CA GLY A 69 17.11 11.93 -15.42
C GLY A 69 17.60 13.30 -14.93
N LEU A 70 17.62 13.56 -13.62
CA LEU A 70 18.13 14.83 -13.09
C LEU A 70 19.62 15.03 -13.36
N ALA A 71 20.38 13.93 -13.49
CA ALA A 71 21.80 13.99 -13.78
C ALA A 71 22.11 14.63 -15.15
N THR A 72 21.16 14.61 -16.09
CA THR A 72 21.35 15.14 -17.45
C THR A 72 20.82 16.55 -17.64
N VAL A 73 20.16 17.16 -16.64
CA VAL A 73 19.45 18.44 -16.79
C VAL A 73 20.41 19.61 -17.03
N LYS A 74 21.58 19.61 -16.38
CA LYS A 74 22.50 20.75 -16.40
C LYS A 74 22.99 21.12 -17.80
N ASP A 75 23.25 20.13 -18.64
CA ASP A 75 23.87 20.29 -19.96
C ASP A 75 22.85 20.11 -21.11
N ALA A 76 21.58 19.84 -20.78
CA ALA A 76 20.52 19.58 -21.75
C ALA A 76 19.79 20.86 -22.15
N PRO A 77 19.47 21.05 -23.46
CA PRO A 77 18.56 22.10 -23.90
C PRO A 77 17.20 22.03 -23.16
N PRO A 78 16.55 23.15 -22.81
CA PRO A 78 15.30 23.14 -22.04
C PRO A 78 14.20 22.24 -22.62
N LEU A 79 14.11 22.21 -23.96
CA LEU A 79 13.12 21.41 -24.67
C LEU A 79 13.35 19.90 -24.52
N SER A 80 14.60 19.43 -24.35
CA SER A 80 14.89 18.01 -24.16
C SER A 80 14.67 17.55 -22.71
N VAL A 81 14.57 18.48 -21.76
CA VAL A 81 14.26 18.17 -20.35
C VAL A 81 12.78 17.79 -20.16
N ILE A 82 11.88 18.37 -20.97
CA ILE A 82 10.43 18.11 -20.92
C ILE A 82 10.08 16.62 -21.02
N PRO A 83 10.50 15.87 -22.07
CA PRO A 83 10.16 14.45 -22.17
C PRO A 83 10.74 13.62 -21.02
N ILE A 84 11.90 13.99 -20.48
CA ILE A 84 12.50 13.32 -19.32
C ILE A 84 11.63 13.53 -18.07
N ALA A 85 11.22 14.78 -17.81
CA ALA A 85 10.32 15.11 -16.71
C ALA A 85 8.98 14.35 -16.80
N LEU A 86 8.38 14.31 -17.99
CA LEU A 86 7.14 13.58 -18.23
C LEU A 86 7.29 12.07 -18.00
N ALA A 87 8.39 11.46 -18.45
CA ALA A 87 8.67 10.06 -18.21
C ALA A 87 8.80 9.75 -16.70
N SER A 88 9.54 10.60 -15.97
CA SER A 88 9.72 10.49 -14.53
C SER A 88 8.42 10.63 -13.74
N ILE A 89 7.59 11.63 -14.08
CA ILE A 89 6.27 11.82 -13.44
C ILE A 89 5.34 10.64 -13.74
N SER A 90 5.36 10.15 -14.99
CA SER A 90 4.56 8.98 -15.39
C SER A 90 4.96 7.72 -14.61
N LEU A 91 6.26 7.52 -14.39
CA LEU A 91 6.77 6.40 -13.60
C LEU A 91 6.29 6.46 -12.14
N MET A 92 6.30 7.65 -11.54
CA MET A 92 5.78 7.85 -10.19
C MET A 92 4.27 7.67 -10.09
N LEU A 93 3.52 8.16 -11.09
CA LEU A 93 2.08 7.95 -11.16
C LEU A 93 1.74 6.47 -11.27
N PHE A 94 2.47 5.73 -12.11
CA PHE A 94 2.36 4.27 -12.22
C PHE A 94 2.60 3.58 -10.88
N TRP A 95 3.66 3.97 -10.15
CA TRP A 95 3.93 3.44 -8.81
C TRP A 95 2.78 3.70 -7.83
N VAL A 96 2.23 4.93 -7.80
CA VAL A 96 1.12 5.27 -6.90
C VAL A 96 -0.10 4.40 -7.21
N ILE A 97 -0.47 4.24 -8.49
CA ILE A 97 -1.59 3.38 -8.90
C ILE A 97 -1.35 1.93 -8.48
N PHE A 98 -0.16 1.40 -8.74
CA PHE A 98 0.23 0.05 -8.33
C PHE A 98 0.14 -0.14 -6.81
N ALA A 99 0.60 0.84 -6.04
CA ALA A 99 0.55 0.80 -4.58
C ALA A 99 -0.87 0.89 -4.01
N GLU A 100 -1.78 1.62 -4.66
CA GLU A 100 -3.20 1.64 -4.27
C GLU A 100 -3.88 0.31 -4.57
N HIS A 101 -3.53 -0.35 -5.68
CA HIS A 101 -4.06 -1.67 -6.01
C HIS A 101 -3.64 -2.72 -4.98
N HIS A 102 -2.34 -2.79 -4.64
CA HIS A 102 -1.86 -3.70 -3.58
C HIS A 102 -2.44 -3.37 -2.20
N ARG A 103 -2.65 -2.08 -1.89
CA ARG A 103 -3.32 -1.71 -0.64
C ARG A 103 -4.76 -2.20 -0.58
N ALA A 104 -5.49 -2.18 -1.69
CA ALA A 104 -6.84 -2.74 -1.72
C ALA A 104 -6.83 -4.25 -1.37
N PHE A 105 -5.83 -5.00 -1.84
CA PHE A 105 -5.63 -6.39 -1.44
C PHE A 105 -5.24 -6.54 0.03
N GLN A 106 -4.32 -5.71 0.54
CA GLN A 106 -3.97 -5.68 1.97
C GLN A 106 -5.18 -5.45 2.86
N ASN A 107 -6.07 -4.51 2.49
CA ASN A 107 -7.27 -4.22 3.25
C ASN A 107 -8.21 -5.43 3.31
N ARG A 108 -8.33 -6.20 2.21
CA ARG A 108 -9.13 -7.44 2.18
C ARG A 108 -8.50 -8.52 3.07
N SER A 109 -7.20 -8.76 2.94
CA SER A 109 -6.49 -9.71 3.81
C SER A 109 -6.61 -9.32 5.28
N SER A 110 -6.50 -8.03 5.61
CA SER A 110 -6.69 -7.51 6.96
C SER A 110 -8.12 -7.71 7.48
N ALA A 111 -9.14 -7.60 6.63
CA ALA A 111 -10.52 -7.87 7.02
C ALA A 111 -10.73 -9.35 7.38
N TYR A 112 -10.17 -10.30 6.60
CA TYR A 112 -10.21 -11.72 6.95
C TYR A 112 -9.44 -12.04 8.23
N ILE A 113 -8.25 -11.47 8.41
CA ILE A 113 -7.47 -11.64 9.66
C ILE A 113 -8.32 -11.21 10.86
N GLN A 114 -8.90 -10.01 10.82
CA GLN A 114 -9.75 -9.49 11.89
C GLN A 114 -11.03 -10.32 12.10
N ALA A 115 -11.63 -10.83 11.02
CA ALA A 115 -12.79 -11.72 11.11
C ALA A 115 -12.43 -13.04 11.82
N ILE A 116 -11.30 -13.65 11.45
CA ILE A 116 -10.81 -14.89 12.07
C ILE A 116 -10.47 -14.64 13.54
N GLU A 117 -9.73 -13.57 13.86
CA GLU A 117 -9.38 -13.16 15.23
C GLU A 117 -10.62 -13.01 16.12
N ARG A 118 -11.69 -12.37 15.60
CA ARG A 118 -12.98 -12.25 16.30
C ARG A 118 -13.62 -13.61 16.56
N HIS A 119 -13.51 -14.55 15.61
CA HIS A 119 -14.12 -15.88 15.71
C HIS A 119 -13.38 -16.79 16.72
N ILE A 120 -12.05 -16.77 16.75
CA ILE A 120 -11.24 -17.58 17.67
C ILE A 120 -11.03 -16.94 19.04
N HIS A 121 -11.62 -15.77 19.29
CA HIS A 121 -11.43 -14.95 20.50
C HIS A 121 -9.96 -14.68 20.84
N ILE A 122 -9.08 -14.70 19.84
CA ILE A 122 -7.69 -14.30 20.01
C ILE A 122 -7.65 -12.81 19.67
N HIS A 123 -7.46 -11.98 20.68
CA HIS A 123 -7.09 -10.59 20.49
C HIS A 123 -5.63 -10.53 20.02
N PHE A 124 -5.41 -10.84 18.76
CA PHE A 124 -4.15 -10.51 18.12
C PHE A 124 -4.24 -9.07 17.65
N VAL A 125 -3.19 -8.28 17.90
CA VAL A 125 -3.11 -6.92 17.37
C VAL A 125 -2.62 -7.08 15.93
N PRO A 126 -3.43 -6.78 14.90
CA PRO A 126 -3.02 -6.94 13.51
C PRO A 126 -1.75 -6.11 13.30
N GLY A 127 -0.62 -6.78 13.08
CA GLY A 127 0.66 -6.10 12.80
C GLY A 127 1.34 -5.43 14.00
N LYS A 128 1.68 -6.18 15.05
CA LYS A 128 3.05 -6.08 15.61
C LYS A 128 3.96 -7.09 14.89
N ALA A 129 4.08 -7.07 13.56
CA ALA A 129 5.32 -6.50 13.04
C ALA A 129 5.53 -5.12 13.67
N ASP A 130 6.59 -4.91 14.43
CA ASP A 130 7.02 -3.57 14.84
C ASP A 130 7.38 -2.76 13.58
N GLY A 131 6.35 -2.34 12.83
CA GLY A 131 6.46 -1.36 11.79
C GLY A 131 6.94 -0.10 12.46
N HIS A 132 8.04 0.43 11.92
CA HIS A 132 8.67 1.67 12.37
C HIS A 132 7.60 2.71 12.72
N PRO A 133 7.70 3.48 13.82
CA PRO A 133 6.66 4.41 14.28
C PRO A 133 6.10 5.36 13.20
N ILE A 134 6.86 5.59 12.13
CA ILE A 134 6.46 6.31 10.92
C ILE A 134 5.20 5.69 10.26
N THR A 135 5.04 4.36 10.25
CA THR A 135 3.86 3.68 9.70
C THR A 135 2.64 3.74 10.62
N LYS A 136 2.84 3.98 11.93
CA LYS A 136 1.76 4.19 12.91
C LYS A 136 1.23 5.64 12.92
N ILE A 137 2.09 6.61 12.58
CA ILE A 137 1.79 8.04 12.71
C ILE A 137 1.32 8.65 11.37
N GLY A 138 1.72 8.07 10.23
CA GLY A 138 1.34 8.57 8.90
C GLY A 138 0.33 7.66 8.20
N ASN A 139 -0.76 8.23 7.68
CA ASN A 139 -1.53 7.57 6.63
C ASN A 139 -0.57 7.29 5.47
N VAL A 140 -0.17 6.03 5.27
CA VAL A 140 0.78 5.62 4.21
C VAL A 140 0.36 6.15 2.84
N GLN A 141 -0.94 6.39 2.62
CA GLN A 141 -1.44 7.10 1.43
C GLN A 141 -0.80 8.48 1.29
N THR A 142 -0.87 9.26 2.36
CA THR A 142 -0.37 10.63 2.42
C THR A 142 1.11 10.66 2.12
N ILE A 143 1.89 9.70 2.63
CA ILE A 143 3.32 9.60 2.32
C ILE A 143 3.53 9.37 0.81
N ARG A 144 2.82 8.43 0.20
CA ARG A 144 2.96 8.15 -1.25
C ARG A 144 2.61 9.36 -2.12
N TRP A 145 1.50 10.03 -1.82
CA TRP A 145 1.11 11.24 -2.54
C TRP A 145 2.07 12.41 -2.27
N ALA A 146 2.58 12.55 -1.05
CA ALA A 146 3.61 13.54 -0.74
C ALA A 146 4.89 13.30 -1.56
N MET A 147 5.32 12.05 -1.70
CA MET A 147 6.47 11.68 -2.54
C MET A 147 6.22 12.00 -4.03
N PHE A 148 5.01 11.72 -4.52
CA PHE A 148 4.62 12.11 -5.88
C PHE A 148 4.71 13.62 -6.09
N TYR A 149 4.09 14.42 -5.20
CA TYR A 149 4.14 15.88 -5.30
C TYR A 149 5.55 16.44 -5.15
N LEU A 150 6.38 15.83 -4.31
CA LEU A 150 7.79 16.20 -4.18
C LEU A 150 8.53 16.01 -5.51
N ILE A 151 8.29 14.91 -6.23
CA ILE A 151 8.94 14.67 -7.53
C ILE A 151 8.44 15.63 -8.60
N VAL A 152 7.14 15.95 -8.62
CA VAL A 152 6.57 16.99 -9.50
C VAL A 152 7.22 18.35 -9.22
N LEU A 153 7.39 18.71 -7.95
CA LEU A 153 8.04 19.95 -7.54
C LEU A 153 9.50 19.99 -7.99
N ILE A 154 10.27 18.91 -7.78
CA ILE A 154 11.67 18.80 -8.21
C ILE A 154 11.79 19.02 -9.72
N TRP A 155 10.94 18.37 -10.53
CA TRP A 155 10.96 18.54 -11.98
C TRP A 155 10.51 19.93 -12.43
N THR A 156 9.56 20.55 -11.73
CA THR A 156 9.14 21.93 -12.00
C THR A 156 10.32 22.89 -11.78
N LEU A 157 11.05 22.74 -10.68
CA LEU A 157 12.25 23.53 -10.40
C LEU A 157 13.34 23.28 -11.45
N ALA A 158 13.60 22.02 -11.80
CA ALA A 158 14.59 21.65 -12.81
C ALA A 158 14.30 22.31 -14.17
N LEU A 159 13.02 22.34 -14.60
CA LEU A 159 12.61 23.01 -15.83
C LEU A 159 12.83 24.52 -15.77
N VAL A 160 12.44 25.18 -14.66
CA VAL A 160 12.65 26.62 -14.48
C VAL A 160 14.14 26.97 -14.53
N PHE A 161 14.99 26.22 -13.83
CA PHE A 161 16.43 26.47 -13.83
C PHE A 161 17.10 26.12 -15.16
N SER A 162 16.60 25.15 -15.92
CA SER A 162 17.14 24.86 -17.26
C SER A 162 16.87 25.96 -18.27
N ALA A 163 15.83 26.77 -18.05
CA ALA A 163 15.40 27.84 -18.96
C ALA A 163 16.02 29.22 -18.65
N LEU A 164 16.72 29.35 -17.51
CA LEU A 164 17.44 30.56 -17.09
C LEU A 164 18.89 30.51 -17.58
#